data_AF-A0A3N4LCD0-F1
#
_entry.id   AF-A0A3N4LCD0-F1
#
_cell.length_a   1.000
_cell.length_b   1.000
_cell.length_c   1.000
_cell.angle_alpha   90.00
_cell.angle_beta   90.00
_cell.angle_gamma   90.00
#
_symmetry.space_group_name_H-M   'P 1'
#
loop_
_entity.id
_entity.type
_entity.pdbx_description
1 polymer ?
#
loop_
_entity_poly.entity_id
_entity_poly.type
_entity_poly.pdbx_seq_one_letter_code
_entity_poly.pdbx_strand_id
1 'polypeptide(L)'
;MNRYKTLCQWCPRFYTSAGAYSNHLAKIHPDKNVNDLKRPKSRKRWHSNISDPADSVWNIDEVDFTAIISAEAEYSDACHSEGSDREARDFFGELESDEKGQPIIANTYSHAGNPIRQLVFPEADPTFNLFAPFYTLIDYRLARFFNSTKTSKAKIDQFFKDNLLKGLNPTHQVQFRTAYSMYKLIDAAADEPSWRSGIVNYPLLKGVDFHYRNIIEAVKYLLHQKVYANEMAWGPRQEYDKQGDRVYSEIHTAKWWEDTQVSYLNKPRWISD
;
A
#
# COMPACT_ATOMS: atom_id res chain seq x y z
N MET A 1 21.05 31.40 -13.26
CA MET A 1 19.89 30.50 -13.45
C MET A 1 20.17 29.53 -14.59
N ASN A 2 20.53 28.28 -14.30
CA ASN A 2 20.74 27.25 -15.33
C ASN A 2 19.39 26.78 -15.85
N ARG A 3 19.02 27.14 -17.08
CA ARG A 3 17.83 26.61 -17.74
C ARG A 3 18.12 25.19 -18.20
N TYR A 4 17.37 24.22 -17.67
CA TYR A 4 17.48 22.82 -18.09
C TYR A 4 17.14 22.72 -19.59
N LYS A 5 18.02 22.07 -20.35
CA LYS A 5 17.84 21.80 -21.79
C LYS A 5 17.53 20.33 -21.97
N THR A 6 16.48 20.01 -22.72
CA THR A 6 16.09 18.65 -23.06
C THR A 6 16.68 18.29 -24.43
N LEU A 7 17.42 17.18 -24.50
CA LEU A 7 17.96 16.63 -25.75
C LEU A 7 16.94 15.71 -26.41
N CYS A 8 16.78 15.81 -27.73
CA CYS A 8 15.99 14.84 -28.49
C CYS A 8 16.68 13.47 -28.56
N GLN A 9 15.94 12.39 -28.35
CA GLN A 9 16.50 11.03 -28.37
C GLN A 9 16.87 10.54 -29.77
N TRP A 10 16.37 11.19 -30.82
CA TRP A 10 16.54 10.78 -32.22
C TRP A 10 17.33 11.77 -33.07
N CYS A 11 17.70 12.94 -32.53
CA CYS A 11 18.55 13.90 -33.22
C CYS A 11 19.34 14.77 -32.23
N PRO A 12 20.44 15.41 -32.65
CA PRO A 12 21.32 16.16 -31.74
C PRO A 12 20.77 17.54 -31.31
N ARG A 13 19.46 17.79 -31.40
CA ARG A 13 18.85 19.10 -31.07
C ARG A 13 18.44 19.21 -29.61
N PHE A 14 18.63 20.40 -29.05
CA PHE A 14 18.29 20.75 -27.66
C PHE A 14 17.16 21.76 -27.60
N TYR A 15 16.28 21.60 -26.61
CA TYR A 15 15.10 22.44 -26.42
C TYR A 15 15.04 22.98 -25.00
N THR A 16 14.70 24.26 -24.87
CA THR A 16 14.58 24.96 -23.59
C THR A 16 13.16 24.97 -23.04
N SER A 17 12.18 24.54 -23.83
CA SER A 17 10.77 24.44 -23.42
C SER A 17 10.14 23.14 -23.92
N ALA A 18 9.21 22.59 -23.12
CA ALA A 18 8.49 21.35 -23.46
C ALA A 18 7.62 21.51 -24.72
N GLY A 19 7.06 22.70 -24.94
CA GLY A 19 6.28 23.01 -26.15
C GLY A 19 7.12 22.96 -27.42
N ALA A 20 8.32 23.55 -27.41
CA ALA A 20 9.22 23.50 -28.55
C ALA A 20 9.73 22.08 -28.85
N TYR A 21 9.95 21.28 -27.81
CA TYR A 21 10.30 19.86 -27.94
C TYR A 21 9.17 19.04 -28.57
N SER A 22 7.93 19.23 -28.10
CA SER A 22 6.76 18.50 -28.60
C SER A 22 6.46 18.82 -30.08
N ASN A 23 6.52 20.10 -30.45
CA ASN A 23 6.36 20.53 -31.84
C ASN A 23 7.46 19.97 -32.75
N HIS A 24 8.68 19.82 -32.24
CA HIS A 24 9.75 19.18 -32.98
C HIS A 24 9.50 17.69 -33.22
N LEU A 25 9.04 16.96 -32.20
CA LEU A 25 8.71 15.54 -32.34
C LEU A 25 7.62 15.32 -33.39
N ALA A 26 6.54 16.11 -33.33
CA ALA A 26 5.44 16.01 -34.29
C ALA A 26 5.87 16.31 -35.74
N LYS A 27 6.85 17.20 -35.94
CA LYS A 27 7.26 17.66 -37.28
C LYS A 27 8.40 16.85 -37.90
N ILE A 28 9.36 16.40 -37.09
CA ILE A 28 10.59 15.73 -37.56
C ILE A 28 10.57 14.23 -37.29
N HIS A 29 9.76 13.78 -36.32
CA HIS A 29 9.63 12.36 -35.95
C HIS A 29 8.15 11.92 -35.88
N PRO A 30 7.33 12.14 -36.93
CA PRO A 30 5.89 11.83 -36.90
C PRO A 30 5.62 10.33 -36.72
N ASP A 31 6.51 9.47 -37.21
CA ASP A 31 6.37 8.01 -37.15
C ASP A 31 6.93 7.39 -35.87
N LYS A 32 7.39 8.20 -34.91
CA LYS A 32 7.93 7.72 -33.63
C LYS A 32 6.90 7.92 -32.52
N ASN A 33 6.52 6.83 -31.86
CA ASN A 33 5.56 6.88 -30.77
C ASN A 33 6.19 7.57 -29.55
N VAL A 34 5.63 8.71 -29.17
CA VAL A 34 6.07 9.52 -28.02
C VAL A 34 5.94 8.73 -26.70
N ASN A 35 5.08 7.72 -26.66
CA ASN A 35 4.92 6.84 -25.50
C ASN A 35 6.11 5.88 -25.29
N ASP A 36 6.95 5.67 -26.31
CA ASP A 36 8.17 4.84 -26.21
C ASP A 36 9.38 5.65 -25.69
N LEU A 37 9.20 6.93 -25.39
CA LEU A 37 10.25 7.75 -24.79
C LEU A 37 10.61 7.21 -23.40
N LYS A 38 11.80 6.60 -23.30
CA LYS A 38 12.36 6.18 -22.03
C LYS A 38 12.37 7.38 -21.07
N ARG A 39 11.69 7.25 -19.92
CA ARG A 39 11.79 8.22 -18.83
C ARG A 39 13.27 8.46 -18.52
N PRO A 40 13.72 9.71 -18.33
CA PRO A 40 15.09 9.97 -17.93
C PRO A 40 15.39 9.17 -16.67
N LYS A 41 16.36 8.26 -16.74
CA LYS A 41 16.90 7.61 -15.54
C LYS A 41 17.42 8.73 -14.65
N SER A 42 16.82 8.90 -13.47
CA SER A 42 17.36 9.83 -12.48
C SER A 42 18.81 9.41 -12.22
N ARG A 43 19.75 10.33 -12.42
CA ARG A 43 21.14 10.08 -12.05
C ARG A 43 21.17 9.90 -10.54
N LYS A 44 21.39 8.65 -10.09
CA LYS A 44 21.76 8.36 -8.70
C LYS A 44 22.91 9.28 -8.34
N ARG A 45 22.70 10.09 -7.30
CA ARG A 45 23.69 10.98 -6.72
C ARG A 45 24.77 10.09 -6.12
N TRP A 46 25.88 9.93 -6.83
CA TRP A 46 27.10 9.36 -6.28
C TRP A 46 27.56 10.29 -5.14
N HIS A 47 27.42 9.82 -3.91
CA HIS A 47 28.18 10.34 -2.79
C HIS A 47 29.33 9.36 -2.54
N SER A 48 30.54 9.87 -2.68
CA SER A 48 31.82 9.20 -2.45
C SER A 48 32.07 8.95 -0.96
N ASN A 49 32.47 7.71 -0.66
CA ASN A 49 33.38 7.17 0.37
C ASN A 49 33.29 7.66 1.83
N ILE A 50 33.32 6.72 2.80
CA ILE A 50 34.51 6.39 3.63
C ILE A 50 34.16 5.35 4.73
N SER A 51 35.00 4.31 4.80
CA SER A 51 35.35 3.37 5.88
C SER A 51 34.44 2.20 6.31
N ASP A 52 34.97 0.99 6.09
CA ASP A 52 34.77 -0.23 6.89
C ASP A 52 35.03 0.00 8.40
N PRO A 53 34.38 -0.77 9.28
CA PRO A 53 35.10 -1.91 9.85
C PRO A 53 34.26 -3.20 10.03
N ALA A 54 34.93 -4.31 9.73
CA ALA A 54 34.90 -5.64 10.37
C ALA A 54 33.65 -6.12 11.14
N ASP A 55 33.11 -7.22 10.62
CA ASP A 55 32.63 -8.42 11.31
C ASP A 55 31.98 -8.28 12.70
N SER A 56 30.65 -8.38 12.71
CA SER A 56 29.95 -9.19 13.72
C SER A 56 28.75 -9.88 13.06
N VAL A 57 28.96 -11.12 12.66
CA VAL A 57 27.89 -12.04 12.22
C VAL A 57 27.10 -12.44 13.46
N TRP A 58 25.91 -11.90 13.63
CA TRP A 58 24.92 -12.52 14.53
C TRP A 58 24.26 -13.65 13.75
N ASN A 59 24.49 -14.90 14.17
CA ASN A 59 23.78 -16.06 13.64
C ASN A 59 22.28 -15.93 13.96
N ILE A 60 21.46 -15.75 12.92
CA ILE A 60 19.99 -15.70 12.98
C ILE A 60 19.44 -17.08 12.60
N ASP A 61 19.92 -18.14 13.25
CA ASP A 61 19.47 -19.50 12.96
C ASP A 61 18.43 -20.03 13.97
N GLU A 62 17.89 -19.18 14.85
CA GLU A 62 16.95 -19.66 15.89
C GLU A 62 15.84 -18.67 16.27
N VAL A 63 15.31 -17.91 15.31
CA VAL A 63 14.04 -17.18 15.52
C VAL A 63 12.93 -17.91 14.78
N ASP A 64 12.18 -18.72 15.52
CA ASP A 64 10.97 -19.37 15.00
C ASP A 64 9.87 -18.31 14.77
N PHE A 65 9.70 -17.93 13.50
CA PHE A 65 8.71 -16.96 13.06
C PHE A 65 7.26 -17.43 13.27
N THR A 66 7.01 -18.72 13.50
CA THR A 66 5.65 -19.24 13.74
C THR A 66 5.15 -18.96 15.16
N ALA A 67 6.07 -18.80 16.12
CA ALA A 67 5.74 -18.43 17.49
C ALA A 67 5.26 -16.96 17.60
N ILE A 68 5.72 -16.08 16.71
CA ILE A 68 5.34 -14.65 16.70
C ILE A 68 3.90 -14.46 16.21
N ILE A 69 3.49 -15.21 15.19
CA ILE A 69 2.12 -15.17 14.64
C ILE A 69 1.12 -15.86 15.58
N SER A 70 1.56 -16.89 16.32
CA SER A 70 0.68 -17.63 17.25
C SER A 70 0.35 -16.80 18.51
N ALA A 71 1.25 -15.92 18.95
CA ALA A 71 0.99 -15.00 20.06
C ALA A 71 0.02 -13.84 19.72
N GLU A 72 -0.29 -13.63 18.42
CA GLU A 72 -1.23 -12.61 17.95
C GLU A 72 -2.71 -13.03 18.05
N ALA A 73 -3.00 -14.32 18.26
CA ALA A 73 -4.38 -14.83 18.31
C ALA A 73 -5.07 -14.73 19.69
N GLU A 74 -4.34 -14.44 20.78
CA GLU A 74 -4.88 -14.46 22.14
C GLU A 74 -5.19 -13.09 22.76
N TYR A 75 -4.86 -11.97 22.09
CA TYR A 75 -5.16 -10.64 22.63
C TYR A 75 -6.48 -10.08 22.08
N SER A 76 -7.58 -10.62 22.62
CA SER A 76 -8.90 -9.99 22.58
C SER A 76 -8.95 -8.92 23.68
N ASP A 77 -9.00 -7.63 23.32
CA ASP A 77 -9.60 -6.66 24.23
C ASP A 77 -10.26 -5.49 23.50
N ALA A 78 -11.43 -5.15 24.01
CA ALA A 78 -12.38 -4.20 23.49
C ALA A 78 -11.85 -2.76 23.55
N CYS A 79 -11.98 -2.02 22.45
CA CYS A 79 -11.98 -0.57 22.51
C CYS A 79 -13.12 0.00 21.67
N HIS A 80 -14.20 0.38 22.37
CA HIS A 80 -15.19 1.30 21.85
C HIS A 80 -14.49 2.63 21.53
N SER A 81 -14.48 3.00 20.26
CA SER A 81 -14.09 4.32 19.80
C SER A 81 -15.34 5.11 19.47
N GLU A 82 -15.76 6.00 20.36
CA GLU A 82 -16.68 7.08 20.03
C GLU A 82 -15.94 8.11 19.15
N GLY A 83 -16.06 7.94 17.83
CA GLY A 83 -15.67 8.92 16.82
C GLY A 83 -16.93 9.53 16.21
N SER A 84 -17.13 10.82 16.46
CA SER A 84 -18.27 11.61 15.98
C SER A 84 -18.13 11.94 14.50
N ASP A 85 -18.65 11.08 13.63
CA ASP A 85 -18.91 11.38 12.21
C ASP A 85 -20.36 11.83 12.03
N ARG A 86 -20.59 13.13 12.22
CA ARG A 86 -21.84 13.81 11.84
C ARG A 86 -21.61 14.52 10.52
N GLU A 87 -21.74 13.81 9.40
CA GLU A 87 -22.10 14.34 8.06
C GLU A 87 -22.03 13.23 6.98
N ALA A 88 -22.91 12.23 7.10
CA ALA A 88 -23.21 11.29 6.01
C ALA A 88 -24.63 10.69 6.13
N ARG A 89 -25.56 11.43 6.74
CA ARG A 89 -26.98 11.04 6.78
C ARG A 89 -27.75 11.99 5.89
N ASP A 90 -28.10 11.49 4.71
CA ASP A 90 -29.38 11.74 4.04
C ASP A 90 -29.34 11.12 2.64
N PHE A 91 -29.46 9.79 2.55
CA PHE A 91 -30.00 9.07 1.38
C PHE A 91 -30.16 7.57 1.69
N PHE A 92 -30.88 7.22 2.75
CA PHE A 92 -31.47 5.90 2.90
C PHE A 92 -32.91 6.08 3.33
N GLY A 93 -33.83 5.82 2.39
CA GLY A 93 -35.24 5.67 2.72
C GLY A 93 -35.40 4.51 3.70
N GLU A 94 -36.34 4.69 4.63
CA GLU A 94 -36.72 3.72 5.66
C GLU A 94 -36.84 2.31 5.07
N LEU A 95 -35.99 1.41 5.55
CA LEU A 95 -36.23 -0.03 5.51
C LEU A 95 -36.29 -0.50 6.95
N GLU A 96 -37.51 -0.61 7.47
CA GLU A 96 -37.78 -1.44 8.63
C GLU A 96 -37.48 -2.90 8.25
N SER A 97 -36.50 -3.52 8.91
CA SER A 97 -36.57 -4.96 9.20
C SER A 97 -35.60 -5.31 10.33
N ASP A 98 -36.19 -5.55 11.49
CA ASP A 98 -35.62 -6.33 12.58
C ASP A 98 -35.48 -7.79 12.11
N GLU A 99 -34.35 -8.21 11.56
CA GLU A 99 -33.96 -9.63 11.58
C GLU A 99 -32.46 -9.82 11.82
N LYS A 100 -32.14 -10.46 12.95
CA LYS A 100 -30.85 -11.10 13.25
C LYS A 100 -30.33 -11.85 12.02
N GLY A 101 -29.19 -11.43 11.48
CA GLY A 101 -28.55 -12.09 10.34
C GLY A 101 -28.41 -13.61 10.54
N GLN A 102 -29.05 -14.37 9.64
CA GLN A 102 -29.08 -15.83 9.66
C GLN A 102 -27.98 -16.41 8.74
N PRO A 103 -27.50 -17.65 9.00
CA PRO A 103 -26.28 -18.15 8.37
C PRO A 103 -26.46 -18.46 6.88
N ILE A 104 -25.67 -17.78 6.04
CA ILE A 104 -25.56 -18.01 4.59
C ILE A 104 -24.63 -19.20 4.34
N ILE A 105 -25.11 -20.23 3.63
CA ILE A 105 -24.29 -21.39 3.22
C ILE A 105 -23.34 -20.96 2.09
N ALA A 106 -22.03 -21.13 2.31
CA ALA A 106 -20.98 -20.82 1.33
C ALA A 106 -20.52 -22.08 0.61
N ASN A 107 -20.61 -22.12 -0.72
CA ASN A 107 -19.83 -23.06 -1.52
C ASN A 107 -18.69 -22.30 -2.21
N THR A 108 -17.45 -22.63 -1.84
CA THR A 108 -16.23 -22.04 -2.40
C THR A 108 -15.60 -23.02 -3.39
N TYR A 109 -15.14 -22.53 -4.55
CA TYR A 109 -14.45 -23.37 -5.54
C TYR A 109 -13.08 -23.84 -5.03
N SER A 110 -12.73 -25.10 -5.32
CA SER A 110 -11.48 -25.75 -4.88
C SER A 110 -10.18 -25.09 -5.35
N HIS A 111 -10.26 -24.15 -6.30
CA HIS A 111 -9.12 -23.36 -6.78
C HIS A 111 -9.23 -21.85 -6.53
N ALA A 112 -10.27 -21.40 -5.82
CA ALA A 112 -10.41 -19.99 -5.45
C ALA A 112 -9.25 -19.57 -4.53
N GLY A 113 -8.71 -18.37 -4.75
CA GLY A 113 -7.57 -17.84 -3.98
C GLY A 113 -6.19 -18.37 -4.39
N ASN A 114 -6.10 -19.35 -5.29
CA ASN A 114 -4.80 -19.78 -5.80
C ASN A 114 -4.18 -18.71 -6.72
N PRO A 115 -2.90 -18.36 -6.54
CA PRO A 115 -2.28 -17.34 -7.37
C PRO A 115 -2.16 -17.84 -8.81
N ILE A 116 -2.54 -16.98 -9.77
CA ILE A 116 -2.51 -17.28 -11.22
C ILE A 116 -1.09 -17.63 -11.69
N ARG A 117 -0.07 -17.12 -11.00
CA ARG A 117 1.35 -17.37 -11.24
C ARG A 117 2.08 -17.49 -9.90
N GLN A 118 3.18 -18.22 -9.88
CA GLN A 118 4.06 -18.26 -8.72
C GLN A 118 4.67 -16.87 -8.51
N LEU A 119 4.17 -16.14 -7.51
CA LEU A 119 4.73 -14.86 -7.09
C LEU A 119 5.89 -15.14 -6.15
N VAL A 120 7.07 -14.65 -6.52
CA VAL A 120 8.21 -14.59 -5.59
C VAL A 120 7.94 -13.38 -4.70
N PHE A 121 7.65 -13.66 -3.44
CA PHE A 121 7.49 -12.63 -2.43
C PHE A 121 8.83 -11.91 -2.20
N PRO A 122 8.86 -10.57 -2.11
CA PRO A 122 10.07 -9.79 -1.83
C PRO A 122 10.83 -10.28 -0.59
N GLU A 123 10.11 -10.87 0.36
CA GLU A 123 10.62 -11.47 1.59
C GLU A 123 11.66 -12.59 1.36
N ALA A 124 11.72 -13.16 0.15
CA ALA A 124 12.75 -14.14 -0.21
C ALA A 124 14.13 -13.52 -0.51
N ASP A 125 14.21 -12.19 -0.69
CA ASP A 125 15.47 -11.47 -0.87
C ASP A 125 16.14 -11.20 0.50
N PRO A 126 17.38 -11.67 0.75
CA PRO A 126 18.11 -11.41 2.00
C PRO A 126 18.30 -9.93 2.33
N THR A 127 18.18 -9.05 1.34
CA THR A 127 18.28 -7.60 1.51
C THR A 127 16.94 -6.92 1.79
N PHE A 128 15.84 -7.68 1.78
CA PHE A 128 14.50 -7.16 2.05
C PHE A 128 14.35 -6.81 3.53
N ASN A 129 14.17 -5.52 3.81
CA ASN A 129 13.89 -5.06 5.15
C ASN A 129 12.39 -5.17 5.46
N LEU A 130 12.02 -6.24 6.17
CA LEU A 130 10.66 -6.49 6.66
C LEU A 130 10.09 -5.36 7.54
N PHE A 131 10.98 -4.59 8.19
CA PHE A 131 10.60 -3.52 9.12
C PHE A 131 10.68 -2.13 8.49
N ALA A 132 10.93 -2.04 7.17
CA ALA A 132 10.98 -0.76 6.48
C ALA A 132 9.74 0.08 6.82
N PRO A 133 9.91 1.38 7.09
CA PRO A 133 11.12 2.20 6.89
C PRO A 133 12.06 2.23 8.10
N PHE A 134 11.80 1.44 9.14
CA PHE A 134 12.72 1.31 10.26
C PHE A 134 13.94 0.48 9.88
N TYR A 135 15.15 0.95 10.20
CA TYR A 135 16.38 0.20 9.88
C TYR A 135 16.53 -1.06 10.73
N THR A 136 15.96 -1.07 11.92
CA THR A 136 16.11 -2.15 12.89
C THR A 136 14.78 -2.56 13.51
N LEU A 137 14.67 -3.83 13.89
CA LEU A 137 13.52 -4.36 14.63
C LEU A 137 13.30 -3.61 15.95
N ILE A 138 14.37 -3.16 16.62
CA ILE A 138 14.30 -2.46 17.89
C ILE A 138 13.57 -1.12 17.72
N ASP A 139 13.91 -0.36 16.68
CA ASP A 139 13.27 0.94 16.40
C ASP A 139 11.79 0.76 16.08
N TYR A 140 11.45 -0.26 15.30
CA TYR A 140 10.05 -0.62 15.01
C TYR A 140 9.28 -0.96 16.29
N ARG A 141 9.84 -1.82 17.17
CA ARG A 141 9.20 -2.21 18.44
C ARG A 141 8.99 -1.02 19.36
N LEU A 142 9.97 -0.10 19.43
CA LEU A 142 9.86 1.11 20.23
C LEU A 142 8.76 2.04 19.70
N ALA A 143 8.71 2.26 18.38
CA ALA A 143 7.66 3.06 17.75
C ALA A 143 6.27 2.43 17.97
N ARG A 144 6.15 1.11 17.79
CA ARG A 144 4.93 0.35 18.06
C ARG A 144 4.49 0.52 19.52
N PHE A 145 5.40 0.40 20.48
CA PHE A 145 5.10 0.58 21.90
C PHE A 145 4.51 1.98 22.19
N PHE A 146 5.12 3.05 21.68
CA PHE A 146 4.59 4.40 21.88
C PHE A 146 3.22 4.60 21.24
N ASN A 147 3.00 4.02 20.05
CA ASN A 147 1.72 4.10 19.36
C ASN A 147 0.62 3.32 20.10
N SER A 148 0.90 2.07 20.49
CA SER A 148 -0.05 1.20 21.21
C SER A 148 -0.45 1.77 22.57
N THR A 149 0.47 2.41 23.28
CA THR A 149 0.20 3.07 24.57
C THR A 149 -0.43 4.46 24.44
N LYS A 150 -0.65 4.95 23.21
CA LYS A 150 -1.13 6.32 22.92
C LYS A 150 -0.30 7.38 23.64
N THR A 151 1.02 7.20 23.70
CA THR A 151 1.92 8.13 24.41
C THR A 151 1.88 9.50 23.73
N SER A 152 1.71 10.56 24.53
CA SER A 152 1.66 11.92 23.99
C SER A 152 2.99 12.33 23.35
N LYS A 153 2.92 13.15 22.29
CA LYS A 153 4.12 13.63 21.57
C LYS A 153 5.14 14.29 22.51
N ALA A 154 4.66 15.07 23.48
CA ALA A 154 5.50 15.71 24.49
C ALA A 154 6.27 14.71 25.37
N LYS A 155 5.62 13.61 25.78
CA LYS A 155 6.27 12.55 26.57
C LYS A 155 7.30 11.78 25.75
N ILE A 156 7.03 11.53 24.47
CA ILE A 156 8.00 10.91 23.56
C ILE A 156 9.22 11.81 23.39
N ASP A 157 9.02 13.11 23.16
CA ASP A 157 10.12 14.07 23.06
C ASP A 157 10.91 14.17 24.36
N GLN A 158 10.24 14.12 25.51
CA GLN A 158 10.89 14.10 26.82
C GLN A 158 11.72 12.83 27.01
N PHE A 159 11.20 11.64 26.67
CA PHE A 159 11.91 10.38 26.77
C PHE A 159 13.27 10.42 26.03
N PHE A 160 13.31 11.01 24.84
CA PHE A 160 14.56 11.16 24.08
C PHE A 160 15.47 12.27 24.61
N LYS A 161 14.91 13.35 25.19
CA LYS A 161 15.69 14.41 25.87
C LYS A 161 16.37 13.90 27.14
N ASP A 162 15.71 13.01 27.87
CA ASP A 162 16.23 12.41 29.10
C ASP A 162 17.41 11.46 28.83
N ASN A 163 17.70 11.14 27.55
CA ASN A 163 18.83 10.34 27.09
C ASN A 163 18.94 8.95 27.77
N LEU A 164 17.84 8.41 28.28
CA LEU A 164 17.80 7.13 29.01
C LEU A 164 18.38 5.98 28.19
N LEU A 165 18.20 6.00 26.88
CA LEU A 165 18.72 4.98 25.96
C LEU A 165 20.25 4.94 25.90
N LYS A 166 20.94 6.07 26.08
CA LYS A 166 22.41 6.12 26.04
C LYS A 166 23.05 5.36 27.19
N GLY A 167 22.37 5.29 28.34
CA GLY A 167 22.81 4.53 29.51
C GLY A 167 22.51 3.03 29.41
N LEU A 168 21.44 2.65 28.70
CA LEU A 168 21.00 1.25 28.57
C LEU A 168 21.71 0.53 27.43
N ASN A 169 21.95 1.20 26.30
CA ASN A 169 22.63 0.62 25.16
C ASN A 169 23.41 1.70 24.39
N PRO A 170 24.73 1.85 24.63
CA PRO A 170 25.53 2.90 24.01
C PRO A 170 25.78 2.68 22.51
N THR A 171 25.58 1.47 21.99
CA THR A 171 25.81 1.15 20.57
C THR A 171 24.55 1.31 19.73
N HIS A 172 23.36 1.17 20.31
CA HIS A 172 22.10 1.30 19.58
C HIS A 172 21.73 2.77 19.34
N GLN A 173 21.84 3.22 18.09
CA GLN A 173 21.35 4.53 17.67
C GLN A 173 19.96 4.40 17.07
N VAL A 174 18.95 4.87 17.81
CA VAL A 174 17.56 4.90 17.32
C VAL A 174 17.43 5.89 16.15
N GLN A 175 16.76 5.48 15.08
CA GLN A 175 16.57 6.25 13.85
C GLN A 175 15.74 7.54 14.04
N PHE A 176 14.89 7.59 15.07
CA PHE A 176 14.10 8.77 15.44
C PHE A 176 14.44 9.25 16.86
N ARG A 177 14.38 10.56 17.07
CA ARG A 177 14.68 11.21 18.38
C ARG A 177 13.59 12.15 18.87
N THR A 178 12.51 12.26 18.11
CA THR A 178 11.36 13.09 18.42
C THR A 178 10.11 12.37 17.98
N ALA A 179 8.97 12.71 18.59
CA ALA A 179 7.67 12.23 18.16
C ALA A 179 7.44 12.55 16.67
N TYR A 180 7.85 13.74 16.22
CA TYR A 180 7.74 14.16 14.83
C TYR A 180 8.49 13.22 13.87
N SER A 181 9.76 12.89 14.17
CA SER A 181 10.54 12.00 13.31
C SER A 181 10.04 10.56 13.34
N MET A 182 9.49 10.10 14.48
CA MET A 182 8.82 8.81 14.59
C MET A 182 7.58 8.73 13.71
N TYR A 183 6.63 9.67 13.86
CA TYR A 183 5.40 9.66 13.07
C TYR A 183 5.70 9.83 11.58
N LYS A 184 6.70 10.62 11.21
CA LYS A 184 7.14 10.73 9.81
C LYS A 184 7.63 9.39 9.24
N LEU A 185 8.26 8.54 10.04
CA LEU A 185 8.63 7.18 9.61
C LEU A 185 7.40 6.29 9.50
N ILE A 186 6.47 6.36 10.46
CA ILE A 186 5.20 5.61 10.40
C ILE A 186 4.41 5.98 9.14
N ASP A 187 4.28 7.28 8.86
CA ASP A 187 3.60 7.79 7.67
C ASP A 187 4.31 7.37 6.38
N ALA A 188 5.65 7.24 6.40
CA ALA A 188 6.40 6.71 5.26
C ALA A 188 6.28 5.18 5.10
N ALA A 189 5.89 4.46 6.16
CA ALA A 189 5.61 3.02 6.13
C ALA A 189 4.27 2.72 5.47
N ALA A 190 3.30 3.61 5.71
CA ALA A 190 2.07 3.63 4.94
C ALA A 190 2.41 4.14 3.53
N ASP A 191 2.68 3.24 2.58
CA ASP A 191 2.73 3.54 1.14
C ASP A 191 1.31 3.89 0.62
N GLU A 192 0.61 4.76 1.35
CA GLU A 192 -0.75 5.13 1.09
C GLU A 192 -0.80 6.02 -0.16
N PRO A 193 -1.69 5.71 -1.11
CA PRO A 193 -1.84 6.52 -2.30
C PRO A 193 -2.25 7.94 -1.94
N SER A 194 -1.41 8.91 -2.32
CA SER A 194 -1.60 10.30 -1.95
C SER A 194 -2.91 10.86 -2.50
N TRP A 195 -3.64 11.57 -1.64
CA TRP A 195 -4.76 12.39 -2.05
C TRP A 195 -4.31 13.53 -2.96
N ARG A 196 -5.08 13.76 -4.01
CA ARG A 196 -4.97 14.90 -4.92
C ARG A 196 -6.23 15.73 -4.79
N SER A 197 -6.10 17.03 -4.93
CA SER A 197 -7.22 17.95 -5.00
C SER A 197 -7.25 18.65 -6.35
N GLY A 198 -8.44 19.05 -6.77
CA GLY A 198 -8.69 19.87 -7.94
C GLY A 198 -9.97 20.66 -7.73
N ILE A 199 -10.19 21.66 -8.57
CA ILE A 199 -11.41 22.46 -8.54
C ILE A 199 -12.27 22.05 -9.72
N VAL A 200 -13.51 21.69 -9.46
CA VAL A 200 -14.49 21.34 -10.49
C VAL A 200 -15.58 22.41 -10.55
N ASN A 201 -15.99 22.74 -11.77
CA ASN A 201 -17.11 23.63 -12.02
C ASN A 201 -18.29 22.79 -12.50
N TYR A 202 -19.28 22.64 -11.64
CA TYR A 202 -20.58 22.08 -12.00
C TYR A 202 -21.44 23.14 -12.69
N PRO A 203 -22.44 22.74 -13.49
CA PRO A 203 -23.33 23.67 -14.18
C PRO A 203 -24.00 24.71 -13.27
N LEU A 204 -24.27 24.33 -12.01
CA LEU A 204 -24.95 25.16 -11.01
C LEU A 204 -24.03 25.64 -9.88
N LEU A 205 -22.80 25.12 -9.78
CA LEU A 205 -21.89 25.41 -8.68
C LEU A 205 -20.43 25.42 -9.17
N LYS A 206 -19.80 26.60 -9.10
CA LYS A 206 -18.40 26.79 -9.52
C LYS A 206 -17.48 26.79 -8.31
N GLY A 207 -16.24 26.36 -8.51
CA GLY A 207 -15.22 26.43 -7.47
C GLY A 207 -15.32 25.33 -6.41
N VAL A 208 -15.90 24.17 -6.73
CA VAL A 208 -16.04 23.08 -5.76
C VAL A 208 -14.73 22.32 -5.65
N ASP A 209 -14.22 22.19 -4.44
CA ASP A 209 -13.08 21.34 -4.13
C ASP A 209 -13.44 19.87 -4.34
N PHE A 210 -12.64 19.19 -5.15
CA PHE A 210 -12.79 17.79 -5.47
C PHE A 210 -11.50 17.04 -5.13
N HIS A 211 -11.63 16.01 -4.30
CA HIS A 211 -10.52 15.18 -3.88
C HIS A 211 -10.57 13.82 -4.58
N TYR A 212 -9.43 13.37 -5.10
CA TYR A 212 -9.31 12.08 -5.77
C TYR A 212 -7.94 11.45 -5.54
N ARG A 213 -7.84 10.15 -5.76
CA ARG A 213 -6.59 9.39 -5.72
C ARG A 213 -6.53 8.42 -6.88
N ASN A 214 -5.34 7.91 -7.20
CA ASN A 214 -5.19 6.90 -8.25
C ASN A 214 -5.81 5.59 -7.76
N ILE A 215 -6.91 5.17 -8.41
CA ILE A 215 -7.65 3.96 -8.02
C ILE A 215 -6.79 2.70 -8.12
N ILE A 216 -5.86 2.63 -9.08
CA ILE A 216 -4.97 1.46 -9.23
C ILE A 216 -4.00 1.38 -8.06
N GLU A 217 -3.45 2.52 -7.62
CA GLU A 217 -2.58 2.56 -6.45
C GLU A 217 -3.36 2.25 -5.18
N ALA A 218 -4.62 2.73 -5.05
CA ALA A 218 -5.50 2.41 -3.92
C ALA A 218 -5.82 0.93 -3.83
N VAL A 219 -6.20 0.29 -4.94
CA VAL A 219 -6.46 -1.15 -4.98
C VAL A 219 -5.20 -1.93 -4.65
N LYS A 220 -4.05 -1.57 -5.22
CA LYS A 220 -2.78 -2.19 -4.86
C LYS A 220 -2.51 -2.05 -3.36
N TYR A 221 -2.58 -0.85 -2.81
CA TYR A 221 -2.34 -0.59 -1.40
C TYR A 221 -3.22 -1.48 -0.51
N LEU A 222 -4.54 -1.53 -0.78
CA LEU A 222 -5.48 -2.37 -0.04
C LEU A 222 -5.10 -3.85 -0.11
N LEU A 223 -4.77 -4.35 -1.31
CA LEU A 223 -4.36 -5.75 -1.50
C LEU A 223 -3.04 -6.13 -0.80
N HIS A 224 -2.15 -5.15 -0.51
CA HIS A 224 -0.92 -5.40 0.26
C HIS A 224 -1.16 -5.47 1.77
N GLN A 225 -2.30 -4.96 2.27
CA GLN A 225 -2.58 -4.97 3.71
C GLN A 225 -3.03 -6.36 4.17
N LYS A 226 -2.16 -7.07 4.89
CA LYS A 226 -2.46 -8.40 5.44
C LYS A 226 -3.68 -8.41 6.37
N VAL A 227 -3.97 -7.28 7.04
CA VAL A 227 -5.11 -7.15 7.97
C VAL A 227 -6.45 -7.40 7.27
N TYR A 228 -6.57 -7.00 6.00
CA TYR A 228 -7.80 -7.19 5.24
C TYR A 228 -7.91 -8.55 4.56
N ALA A 229 -6.85 -9.39 4.61
CA ALA A 229 -6.82 -10.63 3.85
C ALA A 229 -7.98 -11.59 4.20
N ASN A 230 -8.41 -11.60 5.46
CA ASN A 230 -9.53 -12.41 5.95
C ASN A 230 -10.90 -11.84 5.58
N GLU A 231 -10.98 -10.55 5.28
CA GLU A 231 -12.21 -9.85 4.89
C GLU A 231 -12.37 -9.77 3.37
N MET A 232 -11.31 -10.07 2.61
CA MET A 232 -11.34 -10.06 1.15
C MET A 232 -11.94 -11.35 0.58
N ALA A 233 -12.88 -11.19 -0.35
CA ALA A 233 -13.37 -12.29 -1.18
C ALA A 233 -12.42 -12.56 -2.35
N TRP A 234 -11.64 -13.64 -2.25
CA TRP A 234 -10.62 -14.02 -3.25
C TRP A 234 -11.15 -14.82 -4.44
N GLY A 235 -12.44 -15.11 -4.46
CA GLY A 235 -13.06 -15.88 -5.54
C GLY A 235 -14.58 -15.83 -5.49
N PRO A 236 -15.23 -16.39 -6.53
CA PRO A 236 -16.66 -16.46 -6.61
C PRO A 236 -17.19 -17.37 -5.50
N ARG A 237 -18.28 -16.94 -4.87
CA ARG A 237 -19.03 -17.71 -3.88
C ARG A 237 -20.46 -17.80 -4.37
N GLN A 238 -21.10 -18.94 -4.15
CA GLN A 238 -22.55 -19.04 -4.34
C GLN A 238 -23.23 -18.86 -3.00
N GLU A 239 -24.20 -17.97 -2.96
CA GLU A 239 -25.07 -17.74 -1.82
C GLU A 239 -26.48 -18.16 -2.18
N TYR A 240 -27.12 -18.87 -1.26
CA TYR A 240 -28.48 -19.36 -1.41
C TYR A 240 -29.27 -18.92 -0.18
N ASP A 241 -30.53 -18.55 -0.40
CA ASP A 241 -31.47 -18.36 0.68
C ASP A 241 -31.98 -19.72 1.22
N LYS A 242 -32.91 -19.68 2.16
CA LYS A 242 -33.49 -20.89 2.76
C LYS A 242 -34.40 -21.66 1.80
N GLN A 243 -34.90 -20.99 0.77
CA GLN A 243 -35.75 -21.54 -0.27
C GLN A 243 -34.91 -22.27 -1.34
N GLY A 244 -33.58 -22.08 -1.31
CA GLY A 244 -32.65 -22.64 -2.28
C GLY A 244 -32.50 -21.76 -3.52
N ASP A 245 -33.03 -20.54 -3.49
CA ASP A 245 -32.89 -19.57 -4.56
C ASP A 245 -31.53 -18.86 -4.44
N ARG A 246 -30.91 -18.58 -5.58
CA ARG A 246 -29.58 -17.96 -5.65
C ARG A 246 -29.69 -16.47 -5.31
N VAL A 247 -28.88 -16.02 -4.35
CA VAL A 247 -28.82 -14.63 -3.88
C VAL A 247 -27.59 -13.92 -4.45
N TYR A 248 -27.76 -12.65 -4.82
CA TYR A 248 -26.72 -11.80 -5.39
C TYR A 248 -26.46 -10.56 -4.52
N SER A 249 -25.89 -10.77 -3.33
CA SER A 249 -25.62 -9.72 -2.35
C SER A 249 -24.45 -8.81 -2.77
N GLU A 250 -23.43 -9.41 -3.40
CA GLU A 250 -22.15 -8.75 -3.70
C GLU A 250 -21.60 -9.16 -5.07
N ILE A 251 -20.62 -8.41 -5.56
CA ILE A 251 -20.00 -8.67 -6.88
C ILE A 251 -19.47 -10.11 -7.00
N HIS A 252 -18.89 -10.66 -5.92
CA HIS A 252 -18.34 -12.03 -5.85
C HIS A 252 -19.39 -13.15 -5.79
N THR A 253 -20.67 -12.80 -5.66
CA THR A 253 -21.78 -13.77 -5.71
C THR A 253 -22.39 -13.91 -7.10
N ALA A 254 -22.08 -12.96 -7.98
CA ALA A 254 -22.62 -12.88 -9.31
C ALA A 254 -22.08 -13.97 -10.26
N LYS A 255 -22.96 -14.48 -11.10
CA LYS A 255 -22.64 -15.54 -12.08
C LYS A 255 -21.51 -15.14 -13.04
N TRP A 256 -21.40 -13.86 -13.37
CA TRP A 256 -20.37 -13.39 -14.30
C TRP A 256 -18.95 -13.64 -13.78
N TRP A 257 -18.70 -13.57 -12.46
CA TRP A 257 -17.36 -13.79 -11.89
C TRP A 257 -17.00 -15.28 -11.96
N GLU A 258 -17.96 -16.15 -11.66
CA GLU A 258 -17.85 -17.60 -11.84
C GLU A 258 -17.47 -17.95 -13.29
N ASP A 259 -18.27 -17.46 -14.25
CA ASP A 259 -18.04 -17.67 -15.68
C ASP A 259 -16.64 -17.15 -16.10
N THR A 260 -16.25 -15.99 -15.57
CA THR A 260 -14.94 -15.37 -15.83
C THR A 260 -13.80 -16.26 -15.33
N GLN A 261 -13.87 -16.74 -14.08
CA GLN A 261 -12.83 -17.59 -13.51
C GLN A 261 -12.68 -18.91 -14.27
N VAL A 262 -13.79 -19.55 -14.61
CA VAL A 262 -13.79 -20.78 -15.43
C VAL A 262 -13.18 -20.53 -16.81
N SER A 263 -13.48 -19.37 -17.43
CA SER A 263 -12.90 -19.02 -18.74
C SER A 263 -11.37 -18.87 -18.71
N TYR A 264 -10.80 -18.40 -17.60
CA TYR A 264 -9.34 -18.27 -17.45
C TYR A 264 -8.65 -19.62 -17.20
N LEU A 265 -9.31 -20.54 -16.49
CA LEU A 265 -8.79 -21.90 -16.25
C LEU A 265 -8.86 -22.77 -17.51
N ASN A 266 -9.85 -22.57 -18.37
CA ASN A 266 -10.05 -23.33 -19.61
C ASN A 266 -9.28 -22.77 -20.82
N LYS A 267 -8.54 -21.66 -20.67
CA LYS A 267 -7.64 -21.20 -21.72
C LYS A 267 -6.43 -22.14 -21.79
N PRO A 268 -6.11 -22.72 -22.96
CA PRO A 268 -4.87 -23.47 -23.11
C PRO A 268 -3.70 -22.55 -22.75
N ARG A 269 -2.77 -23.05 -21.92
CA ARG A 269 -1.46 -22.39 -21.72
C ARG A 269 -0.70 -22.44 -23.05
N TRP A 270 -1.03 -21.54 -23.98
CA TRP A 270 -0.19 -21.33 -25.14
C TRP A 270 1.11 -20.66 -24.65
N ILE A 271 2.15 -21.50 -24.65
CA ILE A 271 3.60 -21.25 -24.71
C ILE A 271 3.95 -19.75 -24.73
N SER A 272 4.60 -19.30 -23.66
CA SER A 272 5.36 -18.04 -23.67
C SER A 272 6.83 -18.41 -23.85
N ASP A 273 7.34 -18.21 -25.07
CA ASP A 273 8.76 -17.96 -25.34
C ASP A 273 9.10 -16.49 -25.02
#